data_AF-A0A7X9M2Y8-F1
#
_entry.id   AF-A0A7X9M2Y8-F1
#
_cell.length_a   1.000
_cell.length_b   1.000
_cell.length_c   1.000
_cell.angle_alpha   90.00
_cell.angle_beta   90.00
_cell.angle_gamma   90.00
#
_symmetry.space_group_name_H-M   'P 1'
#
loop_
_entity.id
_entity.type
_entity.pdbx_description
1 polymer ?
#
loop_
_entity_poly.entity_id
_entity_poly.type
_entity_poly.pdbx_seq_one_letter_code
_entity_poly.pdbx_strand_id
1 'polypeptide(L)'
;MDVTELREKVDISNWLNYNPWIVQYSKYLPNVITASVKIVDVYYQISNARVSIDYMNVDNYGQLIGKDDYLHKQFIKSKFLFDSLAYYNYSIDLSWQVLYFYFGDKDYGVLQDKKRYEQLSKECNEQNLRLQLWFHNQKKLSKYVFDFFNDQKTKEIREIYNYLKHRGTFYIDGLGENDEFLPINLNGSRLRMINREEVDLSEWKEKLIQFDVFFYEYFNNLINWIMPKDYTVKSMGIGEQIGLMYRLKSWEQGQQKIQ
;
A
#
# COMPACT_ATOMS: atom_id res chain seq x y z
N MET A 1 13.27 12.13 -13.18
CA MET A 1 12.84 10.77 -13.55
C MET A 1 11.38 10.82 -13.92
N ASP A 2 11.04 10.42 -15.13
CA ASP A 2 9.63 10.22 -15.50
C ASP A 2 9.16 8.81 -15.11
N VAL A 3 7.87 8.52 -15.28
CA VAL A 3 7.30 7.23 -14.87
C VAL A 3 7.76 6.08 -15.77
N THR A 4 8.14 6.37 -17.02
CA THR A 4 8.67 5.34 -17.94
C THR A 4 10.03 4.89 -17.43
N GLU A 5 10.92 5.83 -17.12
CA GLU A 5 12.21 5.56 -16.50
C GLU A 5 12.05 4.88 -15.12
N LEU A 6 11.03 5.27 -14.33
CA LEU A 6 10.71 4.59 -13.07
C LEU A 6 10.35 3.12 -13.30
N ARG A 7 9.50 2.81 -14.29
CA ARG A 7 9.08 1.44 -14.62
C ARG A 7 10.25 0.58 -15.08
N GLU A 8 11.18 1.16 -15.84
CA GLU A 8 12.39 0.46 -16.30
C GLU A 8 13.36 0.17 -15.15
N LYS A 9 13.53 1.14 -14.24
CA LYS A 9 14.42 1.00 -13.09
C LYS A 9 13.86 0.09 -12.00
N VAL A 10 12.54 0.08 -11.85
CA VAL A 10 11.82 -0.48 -10.70
C VAL A 10 10.66 -1.35 -11.19
N ASP A 11 10.99 -2.51 -11.76
CA ASP A 11 10.00 -3.45 -12.26
C ASP A 11 9.32 -4.24 -11.12
N ILE A 12 8.00 -4.07 -11.02
CA ILE A 12 7.13 -4.74 -10.03
C ILE A 12 6.30 -5.87 -10.64
N SER A 13 6.43 -6.14 -11.94
CA SER A 13 5.65 -7.13 -12.66
C SER A 13 5.75 -8.52 -12.04
N ASN A 14 6.91 -8.82 -11.44
CA ASN A 14 7.18 -10.08 -10.74
C ASN A 14 6.30 -10.26 -9.48
N TRP A 15 5.80 -9.20 -8.85
CA TRP A 15 4.92 -9.30 -7.68
C TRP A 15 3.59 -9.98 -8.01
N LEU A 16 3.11 -9.82 -9.25
CA LEU A 16 1.89 -10.48 -9.72
C LEU A 16 2.04 -12.02 -9.75
N ASN A 17 3.26 -12.53 -9.85
CA ASN A 17 3.52 -13.97 -9.81
C ASN A 17 3.22 -14.61 -8.45
N TYR A 18 3.04 -13.81 -7.40
CA TYR A 18 2.60 -14.27 -6.07
C TYR A 18 1.08 -14.46 -5.96
N ASN A 19 0.32 -14.19 -7.03
CA ASN A 19 -1.09 -14.55 -7.06
C ASN A 19 -1.25 -16.08 -6.91
N PRO A 20 -1.93 -16.59 -5.87
CA PRO A 20 -1.99 -18.02 -5.63
C PRO A 20 -2.87 -18.72 -6.66
N TRP A 21 -2.36 -19.80 -7.25
CA TRP A 21 -3.12 -20.74 -8.07
C TRP A 21 -3.41 -22.00 -7.25
N ILE A 22 -4.17 -22.93 -7.84
CA ILE A 22 -4.48 -24.25 -7.24
C ILE A 22 -3.22 -24.92 -6.67
N VAL A 23 -2.07 -24.76 -7.35
CA VAL A 23 -0.79 -25.30 -6.91
C VAL A 23 -0.35 -24.72 -5.57
N GLN A 24 -0.40 -23.41 -5.38
CA GLN A 24 -0.02 -22.77 -4.12
C GLN A 24 -0.93 -23.25 -2.98
N TYR A 25 -2.26 -23.27 -3.20
CA TYR A 25 -3.23 -23.78 -2.21
C TYR A 25 -2.96 -25.24 -1.81
N SER A 26 -2.39 -26.05 -2.70
CA SER A 26 -2.00 -27.43 -2.38
C SER A 26 -0.67 -27.57 -1.65
N LYS A 27 0.24 -26.59 -1.80
CA LYS A 27 1.60 -26.66 -1.27
C LYS A 27 1.75 -25.98 0.07
N TYR A 28 1.14 -24.82 0.24
CA TYR A 28 1.42 -23.94 1.37
C TYR A 28 0.26 -23.87 2.35
N LEU A 29 0.60 -23.45 3.57
CA LEU A 29 -0.36 -23.21 4.64
C LEU A 29 -1.13 -21.90 4.41
N PRO A 30 -2.34 -21.76 4.99
CA PRO A 30 -3.19 -20.58 4.89
C PRO A 30 -2.50 -19.23 5.08
N ASN A 31 -1.66 -19.10 6.11
CA ASN A 31 -0.88 -17.88 6.41
C ASN A 31 0.03 -17.43 5.25
N VAL A 32 0.63 -18.38 4.52
CA VAL A 32 1.49 -18.08 3.36
C VAL A 32 0.64 -17.66 2.16
N ILE A 33 -0.52 -18.31 1.96
CA ILE A 33 -1.44 -17.99 0.87
C ILE A 33 -2.04 -16.59 1.06
N THR A 34 -2.51 -16.27 2.26
CA THR A 34 -3.09 -14.96 2.55
C THR A 34 -2.05 -13.85 2.44
N ALA A 35 -0.81 -14.08 2.90
CA ALA A 35 0.30 -13.16 2.68
C ALA A 35 0.58 -12.92 1.19
N SER A 36 0.51 -13.96 0.36
CA SER A 36 0.74 -13.81 -1.09
C SER A 36 -0.36 -13.03 -1.79
N VAL A 37 -1.62 -13.20 -1.37
CA VAL A 37 -2.74 -12.37 -1.84
C VAL A 37 -2.46 -10.90 -1.50
N LYS A 38 -1.96 -10.61 -0.29
CA LYS A 38 -1.59 -9.25 0.11
C LYS A 38 -0.43 -8.67 -0.71
N ILE A 39 0.52 -9.48 -1.15
CA ILE A 39 1.57 -9.03 -2.08
C ILE A 39 0.95 -8.54 -3.40
N VAL A 40 -0.06 -9.26 -3.90
CA VAL A 40 -0.78 -8.85 -5.10
C VAL A 40 -1.64 -7.60 -4.87
N ASP A 41 -2.26 -7.47 -3.70
CA ASP A 41 -2.97 -6.24 -3.33
C ASP A 41 -2.03 -5.02 -3.37
N VAL A 42 -0.80 -5.15 -2.84
CA VAL A 42 0.24 -4.11 -2.91
C VAL A 42 0.62 -3.79 -4.36
N TYR A 43 0.81 -4.81 -5.20
CA TYR A 43 1.09 -4.62 -6.63
C TYR A 43 0.05 -3.74 -7.31
N TYR A 44 -1.24 -3.98 -7.06
CA TYR A 44 -2.31 -3.17 -7.64
C TYR A 44 -2.28 -1.73 -7.14
N GLN A 45 -2.03 -1.49 -5.84
CA GLN A 45 -1.96 -0.13 -5.32
C GLN A 45 -0.79 0.65 -5.91
N ILE A 46 0.42 0.06 -5.97
CA ILE A 46 1.58 0.73 -6.58
C ILE A 46 1.34 0.96 -8.08
N SER A 47 0.73 0.00 -8.79
CA SER A 47 0.38 0.18 -10.20
C SER A 47 -0.57 1.36 -10.42
N ASN A 48 -1.62 1.47 -9.59
CA ASN A 48 -2.56 2.59 -9.66
C ASN A 48 -1.90 3.93 -9.30
N ALA A 49 -0.97 3.94 -8.34
CA ALA A 49 -0.19 5.12 -7.98
C ALA A 49 0.64 5.61 -9.18
N ARG A 50 1.41 4.71 -9.80
CA ARG A 50 2.24 5.01 -10.98
C ARG A 50 1.42 5.52 -12.16
N VAL A 51 0.26 4.91 -12.44
CA VAL A 51 -0.67 5.37 -13.48
C VAL A 51 -1.22 6.77 -13.18
N SER A 52 -1.49 7.07 -11.91
CA SER A 52 -1.93 8.42 -11.53
C SER A 52 -0.83 9.44 -11.79
N ILE A 53 0.43 9.13 -11.48
CA ILE A 53 1.58 9.99 -11.83
C ILE A 53 1.71 10.17 -13.36
N ASP A 54 1.50 9.12 -14.15
CA ASP A 54 1.49 9.21 -15.61
C ASP A 54 0.47 10.24 -16.09
N TYR A 55 -0.76 10.17 -15.55
CA TYR A 55 -1.83 11.08 -15.94
C TYR A 55 -1.58 12.54 -15.56
N MET A 56 -0.70 12.83 -14.60
CA MET A 56 -0.25 14.20 -14.33
C MET A 56 0.57 14.81 -15.48
N ASN A 57 1.16 13.98 -16.35
CA ASN A 57 2.01 14.41 -17.47
C ASN A 57 1.25 14.54 -18.79
N VAL A 58 -0.05 14.25 -18.80
CA VAL A 58 -0.86 14.37 -20.00
C VAL A 58 -1.15 15.85 -20.28
N ASP A 59 -0.83 16.31 -21.48
CA ASP A 59 -1.06 17.70 -21.89
C ASP A 59 -2.50 17.95 -22.35
N ASN A 60 -3.18 16.91 -22.81
CA ASN A 60 -4.51 16.97 -23.40
C ASN A 60 -5.47 15.99 -22.71
N TYR A 61 -6.35 16.52 -21.85
CA TYR A 61 -7.41 15.75 -21.18
C TYR A 61 -8.73 15.69 -21.97
N GLY A 62 -8.71 16.04 -23.25
CA GLY A 62 -9.88 15.99 -24.14
C GLY A 62 -11.00 16.91 -23.67
N GLN A 63 -12.21 16.38 -23.58
CA GLN A 63 -13.42 17.15 -23.21
C GLN A 63 -13.47 17.55 -21.73
N LEU A 64 -12.52 17.10 -20.90
CA LEU A 64 -12.49 17.43 -19.47
C LEU A 64 -12.02 18.87 -19.19
N ILE A 65 -11.25 19.48 -20.10
CA ILE A 65 -10.72 20.84 -19.93
C ILE A 65 -10.83 21.66 -21.21
N GLY A 66 -10.91 22.99 -21.07
CA GLY A 66 -10.74 23.91 -22.18
C GLY A 66 -9.30 23.86 -22.74
N LYS A 67 -9.14 24.26 -24.01
CA LYS A 67 -7.81 24.51 -24.57
C LYS A 67 -7.15 25.65 -23.77
N ASP A 68 -5.88 25.47 -23.41
CA ASP A 68 -5.07 26.45 -22.66
C ASP A 68 -5.61 26.85 -21.28
N ASP A 69 -6.43 25.99 -20.67
CA ASP A 69 -7.02 26.23 -19.36
C ASP A 69 -6.08 25.82 -18.21
N TYR A 70 -5.28 26.77 -17.73
CA TYR A 70 -4.33 26.54 -16.64
C TYR A 70 -5.01 26.02 -15.37
N LEU A 71 -6.14 26.63 -14.98
CA LEU A 71 -6.84 26.29 -13.74
C LEU A 71 -7.40 24.87 -13.78
N HIS A 72 -8.09 24.50 -14.85
CA HIS A 72 -8.60 23.14 -14.98
C HIS A 72 -7.47 22.11 -15.11
N LYS A 73 -6.33 22.46 -15.73
CA LYS A 73 -5.13 21.61 -15.72
C LYS A 73 -4.61 21.39 -14.31
N GLN A 74 -4.46 22.45 -13.50
CA GLN A 74 -4.02 22.33 -12.10
C GLN A 74 -4.99 21.49 -11.27
N PHE A 75 -6.30 21.70 -11.46
CA PHE A 75 -7.33 20.92 -10.80
C PHE A 75 -7.27 19.43 -11.16
N ILE A 76 -7.14 19.07 -12.43
CA ILE A 76 -7.05 17.66 -12.81
C ILE A 76 -5.75 17.02 -12.33
N LYS A 77 -4.61 17.71 -12.47
CA LYS A 77 -3.33 17.20 -11.98
C LYS A 77 -3.33 16.96 -10.48
N SER A 78 -4.00 17.80 -9.70
CA SER A 78 -4.09 17.61 -8.26
C SER A 78 -4.92 16.39 -7.88
N LYS A 79 -6.00 16.07 -8.61
CA LYS A 79 -6.75 14.82 -8.39
C LYS A 79 -5.84 13.60 -8.56
N PHE A 80 -5.08 13.56 -9.64
CA PHE A 80 -4.14 12.44 -9.88
C PHE A 80 -3.01 12.39 -8.86
N LEU A 81 -2.50 13.53 -8.40
CA LEU A 81 -1.52 13.58 -7.32
C LEU A 81 -2.10 12.96 -6.03
N PHE A 82 -3.31 13.35 -5.66
CA PHE A 82 -3.96 12.87 -4.44
C PHE A 82 -4.37 11.40 -4.53
N ASP A 83 -4.79 10.93 -5.69
CA ASP A 83 -5.00 9.50 -5.94
C ASP A 83 -3.69 8.72 -5.76
N SER A 84 -2.60 9.20 -6.36
CA SER A 84 -1.28 8.59 -6.21
C SER A 84 -0.83 8.54 -4.75
N LEU A 85 -0.99 9.64 -4.01
CA LEU A 85 -0.68 9.74 -2.58
C LEU A 85 -1.47 8.71 -1.77
N ALA A 86 -2.78 8.61 -2.02
CA ALA A 86 -3.64 7.64 -1.34
C ALA A 86 -3.20 6.20 -1.61
N TYR A 87 -2.92 5.86 -2.87
CA TYR A 87 -2.46 4.52 -3.24
C TYR A 87 -1.11 4.15 -2.64
N TYR A 88 -0.15 5.08 -2.57
CA TYR A 88 1.11 4.84 -1.84
C TYR A 88 0.87 4.67 -0.35
N ASN A 89 0.00 5.47 0.26
CA ASN A 89 -0.35 5.29 1.68
C ASN A 89 -0.99 3.91 1.93
N TYR A 90 -1.91 3.46 1.06
CA TYR A 90 -2.49 2.11 1.14
C TYR A 90 -1.43 1.02 0.99
N SER A 91 -0.42 1.23 0.15
CA SER A 91 0.67 0.27 -0.04
C SER A 91 1.49 0.07 1.25
N ILE A 92 1.68 1.12 2.06
CA ILE A 92 2.32 1.02 3.39
C ILE A 92 1.47 0.16 4.33
N ASP A 93 0.15 0.39 4.39
CA ASP A 93 -0.74 -0.38 5.26
C ASP A 93 -0.94 -1.82 4.76
N LEU A 94 -0.84 -2.08 3.46
CA LEU A 94 -0.89 -3.43 2.92
C LEU A 94 0.45 -4.16 3.11
N SER A 95 1.60 -3.47 3.09
CA SER A 95 2.90 -4.13 3.26
C SER A 95 3.08 -4.75 4.65
N TRP A 96 2.54 -4.15 5.73
CA TRP A 96 2.50 -4.85 7.02
C TRP A 96 1.43 -5.95 7.08
N GLN A 97 0.36 -5.88 6.27
CA GLN A 97 -0.68 -6.92 6.28
C GLN A 97 -0.09 -8.19 5.71
N VAL A 98 0.80 -8.09 4.71
CA VAL A 98 1.61 -9.20 4.22
C VAL A 98 2.31 -9.93 5.38
N LEU A 99 3.00 -9.19 6.26
CA LEU A 99 3.68 -9.76 7.42
C LEU A 99 2.73 -10.34 8.46
N TYR A 100 1.68 -9.59 8.78
CA TYR A 100 0.68 -9.99 9.77
C TYR A 100 -0.03 -11.28 9.37
N PHE A 101 -0.34 -11.44 8.09
CA PHE A 101 -0.89 -12.70 7.58
C PHE A 101 0.17 -13.80 7.52
N TYR A 102 1.41 -13.49 7.13
CA TYR A 102 2.49 -14.48 7.04
C TYR A 102 2.82 -15.12 8.40
N PHE A 103 2.91 -14.32 9.46
CA PHE A 103 3.11 -14.80 10.83
C PHE A 103 1.81 -15.14 11.56
N GLY A 104 0.68 -14.96 10.88
CA GLY A 104 -0.64 -15.17 11.44
C GLY A 104 -1.12 -16.62 11.39
N ASP A 105 -2.43 -16.74 11.30
CA ASP A 105 -3.15 -17.97 11.51
C ASP A 105 -2.96 -18.99 10.37
N LYS A 106 -2.59 -20.21 10.75
CA LYS A 106 -2.33 -21.35 9.85
C LYS A 106 -3.56 -22.23 9.65
N ASP A 107 -4.66 -21.93 10.33
CA ASP A 107 -5.90 -22.69 10.25
C ASP A 107 -6.61 -22.46 8.91
N TYR A 108 -7.12 -23.53 8.31
CA TYR A 108 -7.81 -23.46 7.02
C TYR A 108 -9.10 -22.64 7.08
N GLY A 109 -9.69 -22.45 8.26
CA GLY A 109 -10.86 -21.60 8.43
C GLY A 109 -10.63 -20.14 8.01
N VAL A 110 -9.38 -19.64 7.99
CA VAL A 110 -9.07 -18.31 7.43
C VAL A 110 -9.37 -18.24 5.93
N LEU A 111 -9.20 -19.35 5.20
CA LEU A 111 -9.49 -19.42 3.78
C LEU A 111 -10.97 -19.75 3.50
N GLN A 112 -11.60 -20.51 4.40
CA GLN A 112 -12.97 -21.01 4.21
C GLN A 112 -14.05 -20.05 4.72
N ASP A 113 -13.74 -19.24 5.74
CA ASP A 113 -14.67 -18.26 6.32
C ASP A 113 -14.26 -16.82 6.00
N LYS A 114 -15.03 -16.19 5.11
CA LYS A 114 -14.87 -14.79 4.73
C LYS A 114 -14.90 -13.85 5.95
N LYS A 115 -15.76 -14.10 6.94
CA LYS A 115 -15.87 -13.24 8.13
C LYS A 115 -14.60 -13.30 8.97
N ARG A 116 -14.02 -14.49 9.13
CA ARG A 116 -12.75 -14.68 9.84
C ARG A 116 -11.61 -13.94 9.13
N TYR A 117 -11.50 -14.04 7.82
CA TYR A 117 -10.49 -13.31 7.04
C TYR A 117 -10.65 -11.78 7.18
N GLU A 118 -11.87 -11.27 7.08
CA GLU A 118 -12.17 -9.84 7.26
C GLU A 118 -11.87 -9.36 8.68
N GLN A 119 -12.16 -10.17 9.69
CA GLN A 119 -11.84 -9.86 11.08
C GLN A 119 -10.32 -9.76 11.28
N LEU A 120 -9.55 -10.76 10.84
CA LEU A 120 -8.09 -10.73 10.91
C LEU A 120 -7.50 -9.52 10.18
N SER A 121 -8.07 -9.16 9.02
CA SER A 121 -7.66 -7.97 8.28
C SER A 121 -7.87 -6.68 9.10
N LYS A 122 -8.97 -6.58 9.87
CA LYS A 122 -9.27 -5.43 10.74
C LYS A 122 -8.41 -5.38 12.00
N GLU A 123 -8.01 -6.54 12.51
CA GLU A 123 -7.13 -6.65 13.68
C GLU A 123 -5.67 -6.30 13.35
N CYS A 124 -5.30 -6.28 12.07
CA CYS A 124 -3.97 -5.87 11.65
C CYS A 124 -3.72 -4.37 11.92
N ASN A 125 -2.89 -4.09 12.91
CA ASN A 125 -2.34 -2.77 13.21
C ASN A 125 -0.87 -2.89 13.63
N GLU A 126 -0.19 -1.76 13.77
CA GLU A 126 1.25 -1.73 14.11
C GLU A 126 1.56 -2.49 15.41
N GLN A 127 0.75 -2.32 16.46
CA GLN A 127 0.96 -2.98 17.75
C GLN A 127 0.84 -4.49 17.62
N ASN A 128 -0.19 -4.96 16.92
CA ASN A 128 -0.42 -6.39 16.69
C ASN A 128 0.67 -7.01 15.80
N LEU A 129 1.17 -6.27 14.80
CA LEU A 129 2.33 -6.71 14.01
C LEU A 129 3.59 -6.83 14.88
N ARG A 130 3.86 -5.84 15.75
CA ARG A 130 5.01 -5.89 16.68
C ARG A 130 4.95 -7.13 17.57
N LEU A 131 3.77 -7.42 18.12
CA LEU A 131 3.54 -8.60 18.94
C LEU A 131 3.81 -9.88 18.16
N GLN A 132 3.27 -10.03 16.95
CA GLN A 132 3.52 -11.21 16.13
C GLN A 132 5.00 -11.39 15.81
N LEU A 133 5.70 -10.35 15.37
CA LEU A 133 7.13 -10.43 15.07
C LEU A 133 7.95 -10.79 16.32
N TRP A 134 7.53 -10.33 17.50
CA TRP A 134 8.15 -10.70 18.77
C TRP A 134 7.93 -12.18 19.11
N PHE A 135 6.70 -12.67 19.04
CA PHE A 135 6.37 -14.09 19.30
C PHE A 135 7.12 -15.05 18.36
N HIS A 136 7.35 -14.63 17.11
CA HIS A 136 8.12 -15.40 16.13
C HIS A 136 9.64 -15.14 16.17
N ASN A 137 10.12 -14.40 17.18
CA ASN A 137 11.53 -14.05 17.40
C ASN A 137 12.23 -13.38 16.18
N GLN A 138 11.48 -12.57 15.44
CA GLN A 138 11.93 -11.94 14.18
C GLN A 138 12.59 -10.58 14.40
N LYS A 139 13.62 -10.51 15.25
CA LYS A 139 14.25 -9.23 15.66
C LYS A 139 14.82 -8.43 14.49
N LYS A 140 15.51 -9.10 13.56
CA LYS A 140 16.14 -8.42 12.39
C LYS A 140 15.10 -7.88 11.42
N LEU A 141 14.07 -8.68 11.12
CA LEU A 141 12.96 -8.28 10.25
C LEU A 141 12.13 -7.17 10.90
N SER A 142 11.87 -7.27 12.21
CA SER A 142 11.19 -6.21 12.98
C SER A 142 11.94 -4.89 12.85
N LYS A 143 13.26 -4.87 13.11
CA LYS A 143 14.07 -3.67 12.91
C LYS A 143 13.94 -3.14 11.48
N TYR A 144 14.14 -3.99 10.47
CA TYR A 144 14.05 -3.60 9.06
C TYR A 144 12.71 -2.91 8.70
N VAL A 145 11.60 -3.49 9.16
CA VAL A 145 10.25 -3.01 8.88
C VAL A 145 9.95 -1.69 9.59
N PHE A 146 10.32 -1.58 10.86
CA PHE A 146 10.08 -0.37 11.63
C PHE A 146 11.06 0.75 11.30
N ASP A 147 12.26 0.44 10.80
CA ASP A 147 13.16 1.45 10.22
C ASP A 147 12.50 2.07 8.98
N PHE A 148 11.89 1.27 8.09
CA PHE A 148 11.11 1.78 6.96
C PHE A 148 9.89 2.63 7.39
N PHE A 149 9.12 2.19 8.39
CA PHE A 149 7.96 2.98 8.88
C PHE A 149 8.37 4.29 9.58
N ASN A 150 9.56 4.33 10.16
CA ASN A 150 10.09 5.52 10.82
C ASN A 150 10.91 6.43 9.92
N ASP A 151 11.20 6.00 8.68
CA ASP A 151 11.89 6.81 7.68
C ASP A 151 11.08 8.06 7.35
N GLN A 152 11.79 9.15 7.10
CA GLN A 152 11.21 10.45 6.81
C GLN A 152 10.29 10.40 5.58
N LYS A 153 10.65 9.66 4.52
CA LYS A 153 9.82 9.57 3.31
C LYS A 153 8.48 8.90 3.60
N THR A 154 8.47 7.85 4.41
CA THR A 154 7.25 7.15 4.80
C THR A 154 6.36 8.03 5.67
N LYS A 155 6.96 8.77 6.62
CA LYS A 155 6.24 9.70 7.48
C LYS A 155 5.59 10.83 6.68
N GLU A 156 6.32 11.42 5.74
CA GLU A 156 5.80 12.49 4.87
C GLU A 156 4.56 12.02 4.09
N ILE A 157 4.59 10.82 3.48
CA ILE A 157 3.42 10.25 2.80
C ILE A 157 2.24 10.10 3.75
N ARG A 158 2.46 9.53 4.94
CA ARG A 158 1.39 9.32 5.93
C ARG A 158 0.81 10.64 6.45
N GLU A 159 1.66 11.62 6.74
CA GLU A 159 1.27 12.94 7.26
C GLU A 159 0.38 13.67 6.25
N ILE A 160 0.80 13.70 4.99
CA ILE A 160 0.13 14.47 3.93
C ILE A 160 -1.16 13.76 3.50
N TYR A 161 -1.17 12.43 3.45
CA TYR A 161 -2.41 11.66 3.30
C TYR A 161 -3.38 11.92 4.46
N ASN A 162 -2.91 11.94 5.71
CA ASN A 162 -3.77 12.19 6.86
C ASN A 162 -4.33 13.62 6.86
N TYR A 163 -3.51 14.61 6.49
CA TYR A 163 -4.00 15.98 6.30
C TYR A 163 -5.15 15.99 5.29
N LEU A 164 -4.95 15.41 4.09
CA LEU A 164 -5.99 15.33 3.06
C LEU A 164 -7.26 14.66 3.58
N LYS A 165 -7.12 13.51 4.25
CA LYS A 165 -8.23 12.74 4.82
C LYS A 165 -9.05 13.55 5.84
N HIS A 166 -8.40 14.41 6.63
CA HIS A 166 -9.06 15.17 7.70
C HIS A 166 -9.51 16.58 7.30
N ARG A 167 -8.81 17.23 6.37
CA ARG A 167 -9.07 18.60 5.92
C ARG A 167 -9.77 18.66 4.56
N GLY A 168 -9.82 17.55 3.84
CA GLY A 168 -10.54 17.36 2.57
C GLY A 168 -9.79 17.86 1.34
N THR A 169 -8.93 18.88 1.45
CA THR A 169 -8.13 19.41 0.33
C THR A 169 -6.95 20.25 0.82
N PHE A 170 -5.97 20.44 -0.05
CA PHE A 170 -4.90 21.44 0.07
C PHE A 170 -5.26 22.70 -0.70
N TYR A 171 -4.50 23.77 -0.46
CA TYR A 171 -4.39 24.87 -1.39
C TYR A 171 -3.43 24.47 -2.52
N ILE A 172 -3.84 24.78 -3.75
CA ILE A 172 -3.07 24.57 -4.97
C ILE A 172 -3.08 25.90 -5.70
N ASP A 173 -1.92 26.32 -6.20
CA ASP A 173 -1.79 27.58 -6.92
C ASP A 173 -2.85 27.72 -8.04
N GLY A 174 -3.51 28.87 -8.05
CA GLY A 174 -4.61 29.21 -8.96
C GLY A 174 -6.00 28.69 -8.55
N LEU A 175 -6.12 27.73 -7.63
CA LEU A 175 -7.41 27.11 -7.27
C LEU A 175 -8.11 27.77 -6.06
N GLY A 176 -8.12 29.10 -6.02
CA GLY A 176 -8.80 29.90 -5.01
C GLY A 176 -7.87 30.82 -4.22
N GLU A 177 -8.36 31.33 -3.10
CA GLU A 177 -7.62 32.20 -2.18
C GLU A 177 -7.16 31.40 -0.95
N ASN A 178 -6.04 31.78 -0.34
CA ASN A 178 -5.45 31.10 0.82
C ASN A 178 -4.80 32.06 1.83
N ASP A 179 -5.44 33.22 2.05
CA ASP A 179 -4.91 34.24 2.95
C ASP A 179 -4.81 33.75 4.41
N GLU A 180 -3.66 33.97 5.03
CA GLU A 180 -3.44 33.62 6.45
C GLU A 180 -4.12 34.62 7.40
N PHE A 181 -4.32 35.87 6.98
CA PHE A 181 -4.83 36.94 7.81
C PHE A 181 -5.89 37.76 7.09
N LEU A 182 -6.87 38.27 7.85
CA LEU A 182 -7.80 39.26 7.31
C LEU A 182 -7.01 40.48 6.80
N PRO A 183 -7.42 41.06 5.65
CA PRO A 183 -6.81 42.26 5.09
C PRO A 183 -7.24 43.54 5.85
N ILE A 184 -7.35 43.45 7.18
CA ILE A 184 -7.71 44.53 8.10
C ILE A 184 -6.74 44.47 9.28
N ASN A 185 -6.08 45.61 9.55
CA ASN A 185 -5.17 45.74 10.69
C ASN A 185 -5.93 46.37 11.87
N LEU A 186 -6.02 45.66 13.00
CA LEU A 186 -6.67 46.12 14.21
C LEU A 186 -5.60 46.45 15.25
N ASN A 187 -5.20 47.71 15.35
CA ASN A 187 -4.25 48.22 16.37
C ASN A 187 -3.00 47.33 16.55
N GLY A 188 -2.34 46.99 15.44
CA GLY A 188 -1.10 46.18 15.44
C GLY A 188 -1.32 44.67 15.54
N SER A 189 -2.57 44.22 15.63
CA SER A 189 -2.96 42.81 15.64
C SER A 189 -3.68 42.45 14.34
N ARG A 190 -3.39 41.27 13.79
CA ARG A 190 -4.07 40.71 12.60
C ARG A 190 -4.88 39.50 13.01
N LEU A 191 -6.14 39.43 12.57
CA LEU A 191 -6.97 38.25 12.80
C LEU A 191 -6.58 37.16 11.82
N ARG A 192 -6.26 35.96 12.33
CA ARG A 192 -5.96 34.79 11.50
C ARG A 192 -7.21 34.25 10.83
N MET A 193 -7.08 33.87 9.57
CA MET A 193 -8.11 33.18 8.79
C MET A 193 -7.80 31.67 8.76
N ILE A 194 -8.83 30.87 8.55
CA ILE A 194 -8.64 29.44 8.29
C ILE A 194 -8.07 29.32 6.87
N ASN A 195 -6.79 29.00 6.78
CA ASN A 195 -6.11 28.69 5.53
C ASN A 195 -5.83 27.19 5.44
N ARG A 196 -5.38 26.76 4.26
CA ARG A 196 -4.97 25.39 3.97
C ARG A 196 -3.46 25.34 3.78
N GLU A 197 -2.89 24.17 4.03
CA GLU A 197 -1.52 23.91 3.63
C GLU A 197 -1.42 23.95 2.11
N GLU A 198 -0.32 24.51 1.62
CA GLU A 198 -0.02 24.62 0.20
C GLU A 198 0.73 23.38 -0.27
N VAL A 199 0.36 22.90 -1.44
CA VAL A 199 1.00 21.76 -2.10
C VAL A 199 1.43 22.18 -3.50
N ASP A 200 2.74 22.14 -3.74
CA ASP A 200 3.29 22.22 -5.08
C ASP A 200 3.17 20.85 -5.76
N LEU A 201 2.45 20.80 -6.89
CA LEU A 201 2.18 19.54 -7.59
C LEU A 201 3.45 18.90 -8.18
N SER A 202 4.44 19.70 -8.59
CA SER A 202 5.67 19.22 -9.21
C SER A 202 6.61 18.64 -8.16
N GLU A 203 6.79 19.36 -7.05
CA GLU A 203 7.57 18.92 -5.90
C GLU A 203 7.02 17.60 -5.35
N TRP A 204 5.70 17.53 -5.14
CA TRP A 204 5.07 16.34 -4.60
C TRP A 204 5.12 15.15 -5.56
N LYS A 205 4.97 15.39 -6.86
CA LYS A 205 5.19 14.34 -7.86
C LYS A 205 6.59 13.73 -7.72
N GLU A 206 7.63 14.54 -7.57
CA GLU A 206 9.00 14.05 -7.39
C GLU A 206 9.17 13.27 -6.08
N LYS A 207 8.59 13.75 -4.98
CA LYS A 207 8.59 13.03 -3.70
C LYS A 207 7.92 11.66 -3.81
N LEU A 208 6.79 11.56 -4.50
CA LEU A 208 6.09 10.29 -4.72
C LEU A 208 6.91 9.31 -5.57
N ILE A 209 7.61 9.81 -6.59
CA ILE A 209 8.52 9.00 -7.41
C ILE A 209 9.70 8.47 -6.58
N GLN A 210 10.28 9.31 -5.71
CA GLN A 210 11.36 8.89 -4.80
C GLN A 210 10.86 7.86 -3.78
N PHE A 211 9.64 8.05 -3.27
CA PHE A 211 9.01 7.10 -2.38
C PHE A 211 8.75 5.75 -3.07
N ASP A 212 8.34 5.73 -4.34
CA ASP A 212 8.14 4.47 -5.10
C ASP A 212 9.41 3.62 -5.13
N VAL A 213 10.55 4.22 -5.48
CA VAL A 213 11.86 3.53 -5.50
C VAL A 213 12.19 2.98 -4.11
N PHE A 214 12.02 3.81 -3.08
CA PHE A 214 12.29 3.43 -1.69
C PHE A 214 11.38 2.29 -1.21
N PHE A 215 10.08 2.36 -1.52
CA PHE A 215 9.10 1.35 -1.19
C PHE A 215 9.40 0.04 -1.92
N TYR A 216 9.76 0.09 -3.20
CA TYR A 216 10.16 -1.10 -3.95
C TYR A 216 11.33 -1.83 -3.31
N GLU A 217 12.41 -1.11 -2.98
CA GLU A 217 13.57 -1.71 -2.33
C GLU A 217 13.19 -2.35 -1.00
N TYR A 218 12.37 -1.66 -0.21
CA TYR A 218 11.81 -2.19 1.03
C TYR A 218 11.00 -3.48 0.80
N PHE A 219 10.05 -3.42 -0.13
CA PHE A 219 9.06 -4.47 -0.30
C PHE A 219 9.63 -5.71 -1.00
N ASN A 220 10.54 -5.55 -1.95
CA ASN A 220 11.24 -6.69 -2.56
C ASN A 220 12.07 -7.45 -1.53
N ASN A 221 12.81 -6.74 -0.69
CA ASN A 221 13.58 -7.36 0.37
C ASN A 221 12.67 -8.05 1.40
N LEU A 222 11.52 -7.44 1.71
CA LEU A 222 10.50 -8.05 2.56
C LEU A 222 9.99 -9.37 1.97
N ILE A 223 9.60 -9.38 0.70
CA ILE A 223 9.13 -10.57 -0.02
C ILE A 223 10.21 -11.66 0.00
N ASN A 224 11.46 -11.31 -0.35
CA ASN A 224 12.59 -12.24 -0.35
C ASN A 224 12.88 -12.83 1.03
N TRP A 225 12.54 -12.10 2.10
CA TRP A 225 12.73 -12.56 3.47
C TRP A 225 11.70 -13.63 3.85
N ILE A 226 10.44 -13.40 3.52
CA ILE A 226 9.34 -14.22 4.05
C ILE A 226 8.86 -15.29 3.08
N MET A 227 8.85 -15.03 1.77
CA MET A 227 8.20 -15.92 0.83
C MET A 227 9.09 -17.13 0.49
N PRO A 228 8.53 -18.35 0.43
CA PRO A 228 9.26 -19.52 -0.05
C PRO A 228 9.80 -19.30 -1.47
N LYS A 229 11.05 -19.72 -1.73
CA LYS A 229 11.72 -19.51 -3.03
C LYS A 229 10.99 -20.19 -4.19
N ASP A 230 10.30 -21.29 -3.92
CA ASP A 230 9.53 -22.07 -4.87
C ASP A 230 8.05 -21.65 -4.94
N TYR A 231 7.65 -20.56 -4.25
CA TYR A 231 6.25 -20.15 -4.17
C TYR A 231 5.62 -19.90 -5.54
N THR A 232 6.36 -19.29 -6.46
CA THR A 232 5.89 -18.93 -7.80
C THR A 232 5.90 -20.13 -8.77
N VAL A 233 6.33 -21.31 -8.34
CA VAL A 233 6.38 -22.53 -9.17
C VAL A 233 4.97 -23.07 -9.38
N LYS A 234 4.56 -23.16 -10.65
CA LYS A 234 3.21 -23.60 -11.08
C LYS A 234 3.10 -25.09 -11.39
N SER A 235 4.14 -25.89 -11.14
CA SER A 235 4.08 -27.34 -11.28
C SER A 235 3.65 -28.01 -9.97
N MET A 236 2.80 -29.03 -10.07
CA MET A 236 2.30 -29.82 -8.94
C MET A 236 2.69 -31.28 -9.13
N GLY A 237 3.40 -31.85 -8.16
CA GLY A 237 3.61 -33.29 -8.06
C GLY A 237 2.48 -34.00 -7.31
N ILE A 238 2.47 -35.33 -7.39
CA ILE A 238 1.50 -36.18 -6.68
C ILE A 238 1.67 -36.07 -5.15
N GLY A 239 2.90 -35.85 -4.68
CA GLY A 239 3.19 -35.71 -3.25
C GLY A 239 2.48 -34.52 -2.61
N GLU A 240 2.41 -33.39 -3.32
CA GLU A 240 1.76 -32.19 -2.82
C GLU A 240 0.24 -32.33 -2.77
N GLN A 241 -0.36 -33.06 -3.71
CA GLN A 241 -1.79 -33.40 -3.69
C GLN A 241 -2.14 -34.28 -2.47
N ILE A 242 -1.36 -35.34 -2.24
CA ILE A 242 -1.54 -36.23 -1.09
C ILE A 242 -1.34 -35.44 0.22
N GLY A 243 -0.33 -34.57 0.26
CA GLY A 243 -0.07 -33.70 1.40
C GLY A 243 -1.23 -32.77 1.73
N LEU A 244 -1.85 -32.14 0.71
CA LEU A 244 -3.05 -31.32 0.90
C LEU A 244 -4.20 -32.14 1.49
N MET A 245 -4.50 -33.30 0.89
CA MET A 245 -5.58 -34.18 1.36
C MET A 245 -5.42 -34.55 2.83
N TYR A 246 -4.21 -34.92 3.25
CA TYR A 246 -3.93 -35.26 4.63
C TYR A 246 -4.18 -34.08 5.57
N ARG A 247 -3.68 -32.88 5.22
CA ARG A 247 -3.88 -31.66 6.03
C ARG A 247 -5.36 -31.30 6.17
N LEU A 248 -6.12 -31.36 5.08
CA LEU A 248 -7.56 -31.05 5.11
C LEU A 248 -8.33 -32.05 5.98
N LYS A 249 -8.07 -33.36 5.81
CA LYS A 249 -8.72 -34.39 6.62
C LYS A 249 -8.41 -34.23 8.11
N SER A 250 -7.16 -33.91 8.46
CA SER A 250 -6.79 -33.62 9.85
C SER A 250 -7.49 -32.38 10.39
N TRP A 251 -7.64 -31.33 9.57
CA TRP A 251 -8.35 -30.12 9.96
C TRP A 251 -9.84 -30.37 10.21
N GLU A 252 -10.53 -31.08 9.30
CA GLU A 252 -11.95 -31.45 9.46
C GLU A 252 -12.20 -32.27 10.72
N GLN A 253 -11.34 -33.26 11.00
CA GLN A 253 -11.41 -34.06 12.23
C GLN A 253 -11.18 -33.22 13.49
N GLY A 254 -10.36 -32.17 13.39
CA GLY A 254 -10.16 -31.21 14.47
C GLY A 254 -11.42 -30.40 14.78
N GLN A 255 -12.15 -29.96 13.75
CA GLN A 255 -13.40 -29.21 13.90
C GLN A 255 -14.51 -30.04 14.55
N GLN A 256 -14.62 -31.33 14.18
CA GLN A 256 -15.63 -32.24 14.75
C GLN A 256 -15.44 -32.54 16.24
N LYS A 257 -14.25 -32.32 16.80
CA LYS A 257 -13.97 -32.53 18.24
C LYS A 257 -14.29 -31.31 19.10
N ILE A 258 -14.58 -30.16 18.48
CA ILE A 258 -14.82 -28.88 19.15
C ILE A 258 -16.32 -28.54 19.18
N GLN A 259 -17.14 -29.27 18.42
CA GLN A 259 -18.62 -29.27 18.53
C GLN A 259 -19.09 -30.24 19.61
#